data_AF-A0AB33C0S3-F1
#
_entry.id   AF-A0AB33C0S3-F1
#
_cell.length_a   1.000
_cell.length_b   1.000
_cell.length_c   1.000
_cell.angle_alpha   90.00
_cell.angle_beta   90.00
_cell.angle_gamma   90.00
#
_symmetry.space_group_name_H-M   'P 1'
#
loop_
_entity.id
_entity.type
_entity.pdbx_description
1 polymer ?
#
loop_
_entity_poly.entity_id
_entity_poly.type
_entity_poly.pdbx_seq_one_letter_code
_entity_poly.pdbx_strand_id
1 'polypeptide(L)' 'MECPSLKGCVSQGKTKEEALINIKEAIAGYIAALAEDGLPIPAIIRDLEV' A
#
# COMPACT_ATOMS: atom_id res chain seq x y z
N MET A 1 -6.82 -7.24 6.67
CA MET A 1 -7.13 -5.83 6.92
C MET A 1 -7.16 -5.08 5.60
N GLU A 2 -7.98 -4.04 5.51
CA GLU A 2 -8.15 -3.22 4.31
C GLU A 2 -7.49 -1.85 4.51
N CYS A 3 -6.98 -1.25 3.43
CA CYS A 3 -6.55 0.14 3.43
C CYS A 3 -7.70 1.01 2.89
N PRO A 4 -8.37 1.84 3.73
CA PRO A 4 -9.47 2.67 3.26
C PRO A 4 -9.06 3.66 2.17
N SER A 5 -7.81 4.13 2.23
CA SER A 5 -7.23 5.07 1.26
C SER A 5 -6.89 4.41 -0.08
N LEU A 6 -6.68 3.08 -0.11
CA LEU A 6 -6.43 2.32 -1.32
C LEU A 6 -7.55 1.29 -1.53
N LYS A 7 -8.66 1.72 -2.15
CA LYS A 7 -9.82 0.86 -2.41
C LYS A 7 -9.39 -0.43 -3.12
N GLY A 8 -9.67 -1.57 -2.48
CA GLY A 8 -9.31 -2.89 -2.99
C GLY A 8 -7.98 -3.44 -2.48
N CYS A 9 -7.19 -2.66 -1.74
CA CYS A 9 -5.98 -3.15 -1.08
C CYS A 9 -6.36 -3.90 0.19
N VAL A 10 -6.29 -5.23 0.11
CA VAL A 10 -6.56 -6.12 1.23
C VAL A 10 -5.32 -6.94 1.49
N SER A 11 -4.87 -6.92 2.74
CA SER A 11 -3.74 -7.71 3.23
C SER A 11 -4.20 -8.70 4.28
N GLN A 12 -3.55 -9.87 4.35
CA GLN A 12 -3.83 -10.91 5.34
C GLN A 12 -2.50 -11.38 5.97
N GLY A 13 -2.59 -11.91 7.18
CA GLY A 13 -1.46 -12.43 7.95
C GLY A 13 -1.97 -13.26 9.13
N LYS A 14 -1.11 -14.08 9.74
CA LYS A 14 -1.46 -14.90 10.92
C LYS A 14 -1.70 -14.05 12.15
N THR A 15 -1.10 -12.87 12.21
CA THR A 15 -1.38 -11.84 13.22
C THR A 15 -1.78 -10.51 12.58
N LYS A 16 -2.31 -9.60 13.40
CA LYS A 16 -2.62 -8.24 12.96
C LYS A 16 -1.37 -7.50 12.53
N GLU A 17 -0.27 -7.68 13.26
CA GLU A 17 1.04 -7.09 12.95
C GLU A 17 1.54 -7.58 11.59
N GLU A 18 1.44 -8.88 11.30
CA GLU A 18 1.82 -9.45 10.00
C GLU A 18 0.97 -8.87 8.86
N ALA A 19 -0.35 -8.78 9.04
CA ALA A 19 -1.22 -8.17 8.04
C ALA A 19 -0.86 -6.68 7.79
N LEU A 20 -0.41 -5.97 8.82
CA LEU A 20 -0.01 -4.57 8.73
C LEU A 20 1.37 -4.39 8.07
N ILE A 21 2.31 -5.31 8.30
CA ILE A 21 3.59 -5.32 7.57
C ILE A 21 3.32 -5.59 6.09
N ASN A 22 2.55 -6.64 5.79
CA ASN A 22 2.23 -7.04 4.42
C ASN A 22 1.52 -5.93 3.63
N ILE A 23 0.64 -5.15 4.27
CA ILE A 23 -0.05 -4.04 3.57
C ILE A 23 0.88 -2.87 3.28
N LYS A 24 1.83 -2.58 4.19
CA LYS A 24 2.84 -1.54 3.99
C LYS A 24 3.78 -1.90 2.84
N GLU A 25 4.23 -3.16 2.79
CA GLU A 25 5.07 -3.66 1.69
C GLU A 25 4.34 -3.62 0.34
N ALA A 26 3.05 -3.98 0.31
CA ALA A 26 2.23 -3.90 -0.89
C ALA A 26 2.09 -2.46 -1.40
N ILE A 27 1.85 -1.49 -0.50
CA ILE A 27 1.78 -0.06 -0.85
C ILE A 27 3.13 0.43 -1.38
N ALA A 28 4.24 0.08 -0.73
CA ALA A 28 5.58 0.46 -1.17
C ALA A 28 5.91 -0.12 -2.55
N GLY A 29 5.58 -1.39 -2.80
CA GLY A 29 5.76 -2.04 -4.11
C GLY A 29 4.93 -1.37 -5.20
N TYR A 30 3.69 -0.97 -4.90
CA TYR A 30 2.85 -0.22 -5.84
C TYR A 30 3.45 1.14 -6.21
N ILE A 31 3.96 1.88 -5.22
CA ILE A 31 4.64 3.17 -5.46
C ILE A 31 5.90 2.97 -6.31
N ALA A 32 6.70 1.95 -5.98
CA ALA A 32 7.92 1.64 -6.73
C ALA A 32 7.61 1.31 -8.20
N ALA A 33 6.61 0.48 -8.46
CA ALA A 33 6.16 0.16 -9.82
C ALA A 33 5.71 1.40 -10.59
N LEU A 34 4.92 2.28 -9.96
CA LEU A 34 4.52 3.56 -10.59
C LEU A 34 5.73 4.44 -10.93
N ALA A 35 6.71 4.52 -10.04
CA ALA A 35 7.93 5.29 -10.26
C ALA A 35 8.79 4.70 -11.39
N GLU A 36 8.90 3.37 -11.47
CA GLU A 36 9.58 2.66 -12.57
C GLU A 36 8.89 2.88 -13.91
N ASP A 37 7.55 2.87 -13.93
CA ASP A 37 6.74 3.14 -15.13
C ASP A 37 6.67 4.65 -15.49
N GLY A 38 7.28 5.53 -14.68
CA GLY A 38 7.22 6.98 -14.86
C GLY A 38 5.81 7.56 -14.70
N LEU A 39 4.92 6.83 -14.03
CA LEU A 39 3.54 7.22 -13.80
C LEU A 39 3.43 8.11 -12.55
N PRO A 40 2.50 9.08 -12.54
CA PRO A 40 2.31 9.94 -11.39
C PRO A 40 1.77 9.14 -10.20
N ILE A 41 2.38 9.31 -9.02
CA ILE A 41 1.89 8.70 -7.78
C ILE A 41 0.60 9.40 -7.36
N PRO A 42 -0.53 8.66 -7.21
CA PRO A 42 -1.79 9.24 -6.78
C PRO A 42 -1.69 9.92 -5.41
N ALA A 43 -2.25 11.13 -5.27
CA ALA A 43 -2.22 11.90 -4.03
C ALA A 43 -2.79 11.15 -2.82
N ILE A 44 -3.76 10.25 -3.05
CA ILE A 44 -4.37 9.38 -2.03
C ILE A 44 -3.36 8.48 -1.30
N ILE A 45 -2.20 8.20 -1.91
CA ILE A 45 -1.11 7.41 -1.31
C ILE A 45 -0.09 8.30 -0.62
N ARG A 46 0.09 9.53 -1.09
CA ARG A 46 1.03 10.48 -0.50
C ARG A 46 0.61 10.92 0.91
N ASP A 47 -0.69 10.87 1.19
CA ASP A 47 -1.27 11.23 2.49
C ASP A 47 -1.35 10.03 3.46
N LEU A 48 -0.98 8.82 3.01
CA LEU A 48 -0.75 7.69 3.88
C LEU A 48 0.65 7.85 4.49
N GLU A 49 0.72 8.28 5.75
CA GLU A 49 1.96 8.20 6.55
C GLU A 49 2.36 6.73 6.72
N VAL A 50 3.14 6.20 5.77
CA VAL A 50 3.71 4.84 5.79
C VAL A 50 4.94 4.74 6.68
#